data_AF-A0A919W4Y0-F1
#
_entry.id   AF-A0A919W4Y0-F1
#
_cell.length_a   1.000
_cell.length_b   1.000
_cell.length_c   1.000
_cell.angle_alpha   90.00
_cell.angle_beta   90.00
_cell.angle_gamma   90.00
#
_symmetry.space_group_name_H-M   'P 1'
#
loop_
_entity.id
_entity.type
_entity.pdbx_description
1 polymer ?
#
loop_
_entity_poly.entity_id
_entity_poly.type
_entity_poly.pdbx_seq_one_letter_code
_entity_poly.pdbx_strand_id
1 'polypeptide(L)'
;MAAPEIWQARTLVAIASLPPHTEHTGRRIAVEVALRYADRFDRDDRGYAGLQTTPLWQREMAAAIVALRDDGLVEVVAVDADGEEEAVEFAVTKAGKQAVRQARQRLSTQPRPADEAEADLDGPAAMAGVIATPLRDPAVRARLGFDPNDPAIPVMAEVNLQYRAGPPDAFEHLEVLWGRVSQRQGSRPPVRVAGRYLAGRLTWDEVKRLVAADAVPVTWPERTIHHIWPDFPVHRHVDTSCVTIKADAARKSFEADGRKIVWAVVDTGISPHPHFAGHHNLDDPSVRDLHRFFPLDGDPTPEGALVDTSGHGTHVAGIIAGGIGPWLRAEEGRAVYVTESRFNVESTTTPLRVPRTVDPALLAGMAPRACLVSLKAVGGGGGTDRDQVHRVIQALAYVREINKGSVEAMRIHGVNISLGYEFEPEWFACGRSPLCQEVDRLVRSGVVVVVAAGNSGYGTVNADMAAPRKFGFAMSVNDPGNAELAITVGSTHRSSPHLYGVSYFSSKGPTGDGRDKPDLLAPGERITSCAAGANLDAVVGAGREAPADRAVYVEDTGTSMAAPHVSGAVAALLSVRREFIGEPERVKRIFLDSAIDLGRRRDFQGAGLLDLMRALQIV
;
A
#
# COMPACT_ATOMS: atom_id res chain seq x y z
N MET A 1 9.05 23.64 -43.10
CA MET A 1 8.42 22.99 -44.27
C MET A 1 6.98 23.47 -44.32
N ALA A 2 6.38 23.63 -45.50
CA ALA A 2 4.94 23.87 -45.59
C ALA A 2 4.20 22.61 -45.10
N ALA A 3 3.12 22.77 -44.32
CA ALA A 3 2.36 21.64 -43.76
C ALA A 3 1.98 20.54 -44.78
N PRO A 4 1.57 20.86 -46.02
CA PRO A 4 1.20 19.85 -47.02
C PRO A 4 2.36 18.93 -47.44
N GLU A 5 3.58 19.47 -47.55
CA GLU A 5 4.77 18.70 -47.98
C GLU A 5 5.20 17.68 -46.90
N ILE A 6 4.95 17.98 -45.62
CA ILE A 6 5.26 17.08 -44.51
C ILE A 6 4.35 15.86 -44.55
N TRP A 7 3.05 16.06 -44.79
CA TRP A 7 2.07 14.98 -44.86
C TRP A 7 2.30 14.07 -46.07
N GLN A 8 2.70 14.60 -47.22
CA GLN A 8 3.16 13.81 -48.37
C GLN A 8 4.37 12.93 -48.02
N ALA A 9 5.38 13.50 -47.35
CA ALA A 9 6.56 12.73 -46.93
C ALA A 9 6.21 11.61 -45.93
N ARG A 10 5.39 11.90 -44.90
CA ARG A 10 4.95 10.92 -43.89
C ARG A 10 4.15 9.78 -44.53
N THR A 11 3.21 10.13 -45.41
CA THR A 11 2.32 9.19 -46.11
C THR A 11 3.12 8.30 -47.06
N LEU A 12 4.03 8.86 -47.86
CA LEU A 12 4.85 8.10 -48.80
C LEU A 12 5.74 7.07 -48.08
N VAL A 13 6.35 7.44 -46.94
CA VAL A 13 7.17 6.51 -46.16
C VAL A 13 6.32 5.43 -45.48
N ALA A 14 5.12 5.76 -45.04
CA ALA A 14 4.17 4.80 -44.48
C ALA A 14 3.77 3.75 -45.53
N ILE A 15 3.35 4.16 -46.73
CA ILE A 15 3.00 3.24 -47.84
C ILE A 15 4.20 2.33 -48.16
N ALA A 16 5.40 2.90 -48.27
CA ALA A 16 6.61 2.14 -48.58
C ALA A 16 7.05 1.13 -47.50
N SER A 17 6.46 1.20 -46.31
CA SER A 17 6.80 0.34 -45.18
C SER A 17 5.81 -0.79 -44.94
N LEU A 18 4.68 -0.79 -45.66
CA LEU A 18 3.73 -1.89 -45.64
C LEU A 18 4.28 -3.07 -46.48
N PRO A 19 3.97 -4.33 -46.13
CA PRO A 19 4.37 -5.47 -46.93
C PRO A 19 3.77 -5.41 -48.35
N PRO A 20 4.49 -5.90 -49.38
CA PRO A 20 3.96 -5.99 -50.75
C PRO A 20 2.79 -6.99 -50.82
N HIS A 21 1.76 -6.69 -51.63
CA HIS A 21 0.58 -7.53 -51.85
C HIS A 21 -0.36 -7.67 -50.64
N THR A 22 -0.49 -6.62 -49.83
CA THR A 22 -1.50 -6.56 -48.76
C THR A 22 -2.47 -5.44 -49.09
N GLU A 23 -3.78 -5.68 -49.04
CA GLU A 23 -4.81 -4.64 -49.26
C GLU A 23 -4.46 -3.36 -48.49
N HIS A 24 -4.31 -2.22 -49.19
CA HIS A 24 -3.83 -0.96 -48.61
C HIS A 24 -4.98 0.04 -48.41
N THR A 25 -6.01 -0.35 -47.66
CA THR A 25 -7.09 0.56 -47.27
C THR A 25 -6.52 1.82 -46.59
N GLY A 26 -7.11 3.00 -46.82
CA GLY A 26 -6.67 4.27 -46.22
C GLY A 26 -6.50 4.20 -44.69
N ARG A 27 -7.27 3.33 -44.02
CA ARG A 27 -7.16 3.00 -42.59
C ARG A 27 -5.80 2.39 -42.21
N ARG A 28 -5.23 1.48 -43.02
CA ARG A 28 -3.92 0.86 -42.74
C ARG A 28 -2.77 1.84 -42.94
N ILE A 29 -2.87 2.70 -43.95
CA ILE A 29 -1.92 3.80 -44.17
C ILE A 29 -1.99 4.77 -42.98
N ALA A 30 -3.18 5.12 -42.51
CA ALA A 30 -3.37 5.96 -41.33
C ALA A 30 -2.77 5.36 -40.05
N VAL A 31 -2.96 4.06 -39.80
CA VAL A 31 -2.29 3.35 -38.69
C VAL A 31 -0.77 3.43 -38.83
N GLU A 32 -0.23 3.23 -40.03
CA GLU A 32 1.22 3.27 -40.25
C GLU A 32 1.81 4.68 -40.09
N VAL A 33 1.09 5.70 -40.55
CA VAL A 33 1.46 7.11 -40.33
C VAL A 33 1.45 7.43 -38.84
N ALA A 34 0.42 7.01 -38.10
CA ALA A 34 0.32 7.22 -36.67
C ALA A 34 1.41 6.50 -35.88
N LEU A 35 1.67 5.21 -36.18
CA LEU A 35 2.71 4.40 -35.54
C LEU A 35 4.13 4.96 -35.72
N ARG A 36 4.38 5.73 -36.78
CA ARG A 36 5.71 6.28 -37.08
C ARG A 36 5.91 7.71 -36.65
N TYR A 37 4.85 8.52 -36.72
CA TYR A 37 4.99 9.98 -36.71
C TYR A 37 4.06 10.71 -35.75
N ALA A 38 3.14 10.03 -35.06
CA ALA A 38 2.18 10.71 -34.17
C ALA A 38 2.84 11.38 -32.95
N ASP A 39 4.08 11.04 -32.62
CA ASP A 39 4.89 11.78 -31.63
C ASP A 39 5.25 13.20 -32.09
N ARG A 40 5.17 13.47 -33.40
CA ARG A 40 5.55 14.72 -34.08
C ARG A 40 4.38 15.49 -34.68
N PHE A 41 3.15 15.16 -34.31
CA PHE A 41 1.97 15.91 -34.72
C PHE A 41 1.84 17.14 -33.83
N ASP A 42 1.49 18.26 -34.44
CA ASP A 42 1.18 19.51 -33.74
C ASP A 42 -0.18 19.38 -33.01
N ARG A 43 -0.51 20.37 -32.18
CA ARG A 43 -1.76 20.37 -31.39
C ARG A 43 -2.99 20.30 -32.29
N ASP A 44 -3.00 21.11 -33.34
CA ASP A 44 -4.15 21.27 -34.24
C ASP A 44 -4.35 20.07 -35.18
N ASP A 45 -3.29 19.29 -35.45
CA ASP A 45 -3.34 18.08 -36.26
C ASP A 45 -4.33 17.05 -35.70
N ARG A 46 -4.53 17.02 -34.37
CA ARG A 46 -5.44 16.11 -33.67
C ARG A 46 -6.85 16.68 -33.51
N GLY A 47 -7.06 17.95 -33.89
CA GLY A 47 -8.34 18.64 -33.77
C GLY A 47 -9.36 18.23 -34.83
N TYR A 48 -10.63 18.45 -34.50
CA TYR A 48 -11.75 18.34 -35.43
C TYR A 48 -12.21 19.76 -35.77
N ALA A 49 -12.11 20.16 -37.04
CA ALA A 49 -12.52 21.48 -37.47
C ALA A 49 -14.00 21.49 -37.86
N GLY A 50 -14.82 22.31 -37.20
CA GLY A 50 -16.25 22.46 -37.50
C GLY A 50 -17.08 21.21 -37.20
N LEU A 51 -17.98 20.81 -38.10
CA LEU A 51 -18.86 19.63 -37.98
C LEU A 51 -18.24 18.34 -38.54
N GLN A 52 -16.92 18.31 -38.73
CA GLN A 52 -16.27 17.16 -39.35
C GLN A 52 -16.08 16.01 -38.37
N THR A 53 -16.24 14.79 -38.89
CA THR A 53 -16.14 13.54 -38.12
C THR A 53 -14.74 12.93 -38.17
N THR A 54 -13.79 13.49 -38.92
CA THR A 54 -12.41 13.01 -39.02
C THR A 54 -11.41 14.08 -38.60
N PRO A 55 -10.32 13.71 -37.89
CA PRO A 55 -9.32 14.66 -37.40
C PRO A 55 -8.45 15.19 -38.55
N LEU A 56 -7.89 16.40 -38.37
CA LEU A 56 -7.14 17.11 -39.40
C LEU A 56 -6.03 16.26 -40.05
N TRP A 57 -5.25 15.53 -39.25
CA TRP A 57 -4.16 14.69 -39.76
C TRP A 57 -4.60 13.59 -40.74
N GLN A 58 -5.78 12.99 -40.53
CA GLN A 58 -6.31 11.96 -41.44
C GLN A 58 -6.75 12.59 -42.76
N ARG A 59 -7.25 13.83 -42.72
CA ARG A 59 -7.63 14.59 -43.90
C ARG A 59 -6.42 15.03 -44.70
N GLU A 60 -5.39 15.54 -44.02
CA GLU A 60 -4.11 15.91 -44.64
C GLU A 60 -3.40 14.67 -45.24
N MET A 61 -3.47 13.52 -44.57
CA MET A 61 -3.01 12.26 -45.12
C MET A 61 -3.81 11.87 -46.38
N ALA A 62 -5.14 11.96 -46.34
CA ALA A 62 -5.98 11.64 -47.50
C ALA A 62 -5.67 12.55 -48.70
N ALA A 63 -5.50 13.86 -48.46
CA ALA A 63 -5.07 14.83 -49.48
C ALA A 63 -3.66 14.51 -50.00
N ALA A 64 -2.75 14.09 -49.12
CA ALA A 64 -1.41 13.67 -49.48
C ALA A 64 -1.40 12.41 -50.37
N ILE A 65 -2.30 11.45 -50.14
CA ILE A 65 -2.44 10.27 -51.01
C ILE A 65 -2.80 10.71 -52.44
N VAL A 66 -3.75 11.64 -52.58
CA VAL A 66 -4.15 12.18 -53.91
C VAL A 66 -2.97 12.87 -54.59
N ALA A 67 -2.27 13.76 -53.87
CA ALA A 67 -1.13 14.48 -54.44
C ALA A 67 0.02 13.53 -54.85
N LEU A 68 0.35 12.53 -54.03
CA LEU A 68 1.39 11.54 -54.35
C LEU A 68 1.06 10.69 -55.58
N ARG A 69 -0.23 10.45 -55.83
CA ARG A 69 -0.71 9.77 -57.03
C ARG A 69 -0.58 10.68 -58.25
N ASP A 70 -1.02 11.92 -58.12
CA ASP A 70 -0.95 12.90 -59.21
C ASP A 70 0.51 13.20 -59.62
N ASP A 71 1.46 13.12 -58.66
CA ASP A 71 2.91 13.20 -58.89
C ASP A 71 3.54 11.91 -59.43
N GLY A 72 2.77 10.83 -59.62
CA GLY A 72 3.25 9.54 -60.14
C GLY A 72 4.18 8.77 -59.19
N LEU A 73 4.17 9.10 -57.90
CA LEU A 73 5.00 8.46 -56.88
C LEU A 73 4.33 7.21 -56.28
N VAL A 74 3.00 7.16 -56.34
CA VAL A 74 2.16 6.04 -55.88
C VAL A 74 1.17 5.69 -56.99
N GLU A 75 0.97 4.41 -57.26
CA GLU A 75 -0.01 3.89 -58.23
C GLU A 75 -1.05 3.01 -57.54
N VAL A 76 -2.25 2.93 -58.13
CA VAL A 76 -3.33 2.05 -57.68
C VAL A 76 -3.25 0.74 -58.47
N VAL A 77 -3.23 -0.40 -57.77
CA VAL A 77 -2.96 -1.72 -58.37
C VAL A 77 -4.22 -2.58 -58.51
N ALA A 78 -5.28 -2.35 -57.72
CA ALA A 78 -6.55 -3.07 -57.83
C ALA A 78 -7.76 -2.23 -57.36
N VAL A 79 -8.90 -2.39 -58.04
CA VAL A 79 -10.25 -1.94 -57.65
C VAL A 79 -11.19 -3.09 -57.99
N ASP A 80 -11.73 -3.78 -56.99
CA ASP A 80 -12.71 -4.86 -57.25
C ASP A 80 -14.05 -4.27 -57.73
N ALA A 81 -14.69 -4.97 -58.67
CA ALA A 81 -15.83 -4.49 -59.46
C ALA A 81 -17.21 -4.65 -58.78
N ASP A 82 -17.28 -5.12 -57.53
CA ASP A 82 -18.53 -5.54 -56.89
C ASP A 82 -18.82 -4.79 -55.58
N GLY A 83 -19.16 -3.50 -55.69
CA GLY A 83 -20.28 -2.89 -54.96
C GLY A 83 -20.28 -2.73 -53.42
N GLU A 84 -19.39 -3.31 -52.61
CA GLU A 84 -19.34 -3.07 -51.16
C GLU A 84 -17.90 -2.80 -50.64
N GLU A 85 -17.74 -1.64 -49.97
CA GLU A 85 -16.53 -1.03 -49.35
C GLU A 85 -15.14 -1.35 -49.97
N GLU A 86 -14.67 -0.41 -50.80
CA GLU A 86 -13.42 -0.40 -51.58
C GLU A 86 -12.12 -0.79 -50.82
N ALA A 87 -11.54 -1.95 -51.15
CA ALA A 87 -10.14 -2.28 -50.82
C ALA A 87 -9.19 -1.80 -51.94
N VAL A 88 -8.83 -0.51 -51.94
CA VAL A 88 -7.87 0.05 -52.91
C VAL A 88 -6.43 -0.29 -52.51
N GLU A 89 -5.66 -0.96 -53.37
CA GLU A 89 -4.24 -1.26 -53.13
C GLU A 89 -3.33 -0.18 -53.74
N PHE A 90 -2.43 0.40 -52.93
CA PHE A 90 -1.47 1.43 -53.33
C PHE A 90 -0.03 0.89 -53.36
N ALA A 91 0.63 0.95 -54.51
CA ALA A 91 2.04 0.57 -54.65
C ALA A 91 2.95 1.78 -54.91
N VAL A 92 4.17 1.72 -54.37
CA VAL A 92 5.18 2.77 -54.60
C VAL A 92 5.89 2.52 -55.93
N THR A 93 5.79 3.49 -56.85
CA THR A 93 6.42 3.41 -58.18
C THR A 93 7.95 3.43 -58.09
N LYS A 94 8.65 3.16 -59.19
CA LYS A 94 10.12 3.26 -59.24
C LYS A 94 10.62 4.67 -58.87
N ALA A 95 9.90 5.71 -59.31
CA ALA A 95 10.16 7.10 -58.93
C ALA A 95 9.87 7.34 -57.43
N GLY A 96 8.76 6.79 -56.93
CA GLY A 96 8.40 6.79 -55.52
C GLY A 96 9.49 6.19 -54.62
N LYS A 97 10.12 5.07 -55.00
CA LYS A 97 11.21 4.44 -54.21
C LYS A 97 12.43 5.35 -54.03
N GLN A 98 12.71 6.22 -55.00
CA GLN A 98 13.77 7.23 -54.88
C GLN A 98 13.33 8.40 -53.98
N ALA A 99 12.08 8.85 -54.13
CA ALA A 99 11.48 9.88 -53.29
C ALA A 99 11.37 9.45 -51.81
N VAL A 100 11.14 8.16 -51.51
CA VAL A 100 11.12 7.61 -50.14
C VAL A 100 12.45 7.84 -49.42
N ARG A 101 13.59 7.68 -50.11
CA ARG A 101 14.91 7.92 -49.50
C ARG A 101 15.09 9.38 -49.10
N GLN A 102 14.68 10.29 -49.99
CA GLN A 102 14.71 11.73 -49.72
C GLN A 102 13.74 12.11 -48.60
N ALA A 103 12.53 11.54 -48.60
CA ALA A 103 11.52 11.74 -47.57
C ALA A 103 12.02 11.26 -46.19
N ARG A 104 12.66 10.08 -46.11
CA ARG A 104 13.28 9.59 -44.86
C ARG A 104 14.34 10.54 -44.32
N GLN A 105 15.20 11.05 -45.19
CA GLN A 105 16.24 12.01 -44.80
C GLN A 105 15.63 13.32 -44.31
N ARG A 106 14.65 13.89 -45.02
CA ARG A 106 13.94 15.11 -44.61
C ARG A 106 13.19 14.94 -43.29
N LEU A 107 12.52 13.81 -43.09
CA LEU A 107 11.81 13.51 -41.85
C LEU A 107 12.79 13.27 -40.69
N SER A 108 13.98 12.71 -40.93
CA SER A 108 14.97 12.52 -39.85
C SER A 108 15.51 13.84 -39.28
N THR A 109 15.52 14.91 -40.06
CA THR A 109 15.99 16.24 -39.66
C THR A 109 14.86 17.18 -39.23
N GLN A 110 13.61 16.71 -39.19
CA GLN A 110 12.47 17.50 -38.74
C GLN A 110 12.63 17.84 -37.23
N PRO A 111 12.59 19.13 -36.85
CA PRO A 111 12.59 19.51 -35.44
C PRO A 111 11.33 18.98 -34.75
N ARG A 112 11.47 18.58 -33.48
CA ARG A 112 10.31 18.20 -32.66
C ARG A 112 9.47 19.43 -32.35
N PRO A 113 8.13 19.33 -32.33
CA PRO A 113 7.28 20.38 -31.78
C PRO A 113 7.72 20.71 -30.34
N ALA A 114 7.65 21.97 -29.94
CA ALA A 114 7.93 22.35 -28.55
C ALA A 114 6.87 21.73 -27.63
N ASP A 115 7.30 21.10 -26.53
CA ASP A 115 6.41 20.65 -25.46
C ASP A 115 5.90 21.91 -24.70
N GLU A 116 4.89 22.59 -25.23
CA GLU A 116 4.21 23.65 -24.48
C GLU A 116 3.39 23.01 -23.34
N ALA A 117 3.61 23.47 -22.10
CA ALA A 117 2.84 23.00 -20.94
C ALA A 117 1.36 23.33 -21.14
N GLU A 118 0.50 22.31 -21.21
CA GLU A 118 -0.96 22.45 -21.37
C GLU A 118 -1.54 23.19 -20.15
N ALA A 119 -1.79 24.49 -20.30
CA ALA A 119 -2.63 25.27 -19.39
C ALA A 119 -4.12 25.06 -19.73
N ASP A 120 -4.90 24.77 -18.67
CA ASP A 120 -6.35 24.78 -18.54
C ASP A 120 -7.21 24.15 -19.65
N LEU A 121 -7.86 23.03 -19.31
CA LEU A 121 -9.06 22.53 -19.98
C LEU A 121 -10.27 22.74 -19.06
N ASP A 122 -10.72 23.99 -18.95
CA ASP A 122 -12.05 24.33 -18.44
C ASP A 122 -13.09 24.06 -19.54
N GLY A 123 -13.72 22.89 -19.49
CA GLY A 123 -14.84 22.51 -20.36
C GLY A 123 -15.54 21.26 -19.86
N PRO A 124 -16.87 21.13 -20.04
CA PRO A 124 -17.67 20.08 -19.41
C PRO A 124 -17.18 18.68 -19.82
N ALA A 125 -16.74 17.93 -18.80
CA ALA A 125 -16.12 16.61 -18.93
C ALA A 125 -17.09 15.57 -19.50
N ALA A 126 -17.02 15.34 -20.81
CA ALA A 126 -17.67 14.23 -21.48
C ALA A 126 -16.70 13.52 -22.44
N MET A 127 -15.52 13.19 -21.92
CA MET A 127 -14.67 12.04 -22.28
C MET A 127 -13.36 12.22 -21.52
N ALA A 128 -13.13 11.39 -20.50
CA ALA A 128 -11.80 11.30 -19.91
C ALA A 128 -10.80 10.95 -21.02
N GLY A 129 -9.76 11.77 -21.19
CA GLY A 129 -8.79 11.56 -22.24
C GLY A 129 -8.12 10.19 -22.08
N VAL A 130 -8.03 9.42 -23.18
CA VAL A 130 -7.48 8.05 -23.19
C VAL A 130 -6.11 7.97 -22.53
N ILE A 131 -5.29 9.02 -22.65
CA ILE A 131 -4.01 9.17 -21.95
C ILE A 131 -4.25 9.93 -20.64
N ALA A 132 -3.91 9.35 -19.50
CA ALA A 132 -3.98 10.05 -18.22
C ALA A 132 -2.98 11.23 -18.14
N THR A 133 -3.37 12.33 -17.47
CA THR A 133 -2.56 13.55 -17.28
C THR A 133 -1.11 13.29 -16.80
N PRO A 134 -0.85 12.32 -15.90
CA PRO A 134 0.52 11.97 -15.50
C PRO A 134 1.45 11.53 -16.64
N LEU A 135 0.93 11.00 -17.74
CA LEU A 135 1.75 10.68 -18.91
C LEU A 135 2.03 11.91 -19.77
N ARG A 136 1.27 13.01 -19.64
CA ARG A 136 1.36 14.17 -20.55
C ARG A 136 2.35 15.23 -20.06
N ASP A 137 2.44 15.42 -18.75
CA ASP A 137 3.21 16.52 -18.14
C ASP A 137 4.53 16.01 -17.51
N PRO A 138 5.71 16.41 -18.04
CA PRO A 138 7.01 16.07 -17.47
C PRO A 138 7.19 16.47 -16.00
N ALA A 139 6.60 17.60 -15.57
CA ALA A 139 6.62 18.04 -14.18
C ALA A 139 5.72 17.17 -13.28
N VAL A 140 4.59 16.66 -13.79
CA VAL A 140 3.78 15.65 -13.08
C VAL A 140 4.52 14.31 -13.00
N ARG A 141 5.21 13.87 -14.06
CA ARG A 141 6.03 12.64 -14.04
C ARG A 141 7.13 12.71 -12.99
N ALA A 142 7.88 13.82 -12.97
CA ALA A 142 8.91 14.08 -11.98
C ALA A 142 8.36 14.03 -10.54
N ARG A 143 7.20 14.66 -10.29
CA ARG A 143 6.50 14.62 -8.99
C ARG A 143 6.07 13.21 -8.57
N LEU A 144 5.77 12.34 -9.52
CA LEU A 144 5.31 10.97 -9.30
C LEU A 144 6.45 9.93 -9.31
N GLY A 145 7.72 10.39 -9.22
CA GLY A 145 8.88 9.50 -9.10
C GLY A 145 9.35 8.88 -10.41
N PHE A 146 8.85 9.35 -11.55
CA PHE A 146 9.32 8.96 -12.87
C PHE A 146 10.31 9.99 -13.43
N ASP A 147 11.26 9.52 -14.23
CA ASP A 147 12.25 10.40 -14.87
C ASP A 147 11.55 11.30 -15.92
N PRO A 148 11.74 12.63 -15.85
CA PRO A 148 11.10 13.58 -16.76
C PRO A 148 11.70 13.60 -18.17
N ASN A 149 12.88 13.03 -18.39
CA ASN A 149 13.61 13.07 -19.67
C ASN A 149 13.16 11.99 -20.67
N ASP A 150 11.91 11.52 -20.53
CA ASP A 150 11.27 10.51 -21.37
C ASP A 150 12.00 9.16 -21.55
N PRO A 151 12.52 8.50 -20.49
CA PRO A 151 12.92 7.10 -20.62
C PRO A 151 11.69 6.18 -20.67
N ALA A 152 11.87 4.93 -21.07
CA ALA A 152 10.77 3.95 -21.06
C ALA A 152 10.34 3.70 -19.60
N ILE A 153 9.14 4.16 -19.24
CA ILE A 153 8.55 4.01 -17.90
C ILE A 153 7.53 2.86 -17.88
N PRO A 154 7.24 2.25 -16.72
CA PRO A 154 6.10 1.35 -16.55
C PRO A 154 4.77 2.04 -16.91
N VAL A 155 3.95 1.38 -17.73
CA VAL A 155 2.66 1.86 -18.22
C VAL A 155 1.65 0.72 -18.20
N MET A 156 0.40 1.03 -17.82
CA MET A 156 -0.73 0.12 -17.83
C MET A 156 -1.82 0.66 -18.76
N ALA A 157 -2.32 -0.19 -19.66
CA ALA A 157 -3.43 0.10 -20.55
C ALA A 157 -4.62 -0.81 -20.23
N GLU A 158 -5.78 -0.22 -20.05
CA GLU A 158 -7.05 -0.91 -19.96
C GLU A 158 -7.62 -1.20 -21.34
N VAL A 159 -8.01 -2.45 -21.56
CA VAL A 159 -8.63 -2.90 -22.80
C VAL A 159 -10.12 -2.54 -22.83
N ASN A 160 -10.59 -2.04 -23.98
CA ASN A 160 -11.99 -1.74 -24.21
C ASN A 160 -12.82 -3.03 -24.28
N LEU A 161 -13.60 -3.30 -23.22
CA LEU A 161 -14.47 -4.49 -23.15
C LEU A 161 -15.66 -4.44 -24.12
N GLN A 162 -15.95 -3.27 -24.71
CA GLN A 162 -16.98 -3.07 -25.73
C GLN A 162 -16.41 -3.15 -27.15
N TYR A 163 -15.16 -3.59 -27.32
CA TYR A 163 -14.56 -3.78 -28.64
C TYR A 163 -15.41 -4.71 -29.49
N ARG A 164 -15.71 -4.30 -30.73
CA ARG A 164 -16.70 -4.92 -31.62
C ARG A 164 -16.42 -6.39 -31.90
N ALA A 165 -15.15 -6.77 -32.02
CA ALA A 165 -14.75 -8.16 -32.26
C ALA A 165 -14.67 -9.00 -30.97
N GLY A 166 -14.75 -8.36 -29.79
CA GLY A 166 -14.72 -9.00 -28.48
C GLY A 166 -13.40 -8.76 -27.71
N PRO A 167 -13.40 -8.97 -26.38
CA PRO A 167 -12.22 -8.71 -25.55
C PRO A 167 -10.95 -9.47 -25.94
N PRO A 168 -10.97 -10.77 -26.33
CA PRO A 168 -9.76 -11.49 -26.74
C PRO A 168 -9.07 -10.87 -27.95
N ASP A 169 -9.84 -10.49 -28.97
CA ASP A 169 -9.34 -9.82 -30.17
C ASP A 169 -8.82 -8.41 -29.87
N ALA A 170 -9.43 -7.72 -28.89
CA ALA A 170 -8.93 -6.43 -28.43
C ALA A 170 -7.53 -6.54 -27.78
N PHE A 171 -7.29 -7.61 -27.01
CA PHE A 171 -5.95 -7.89 -26.46
C PHE A 171 -4.94 -8.18 -27.56
N GLU A 172 -5.25 -9.08 -28.49
CA GLU A 172 -4.33 -9.45 -29.57
C GLU A 172 -3.99 -8.25 -30.45
N HIS A 173 -4.99 -7.45 -30.81
CA HIS A 173 -4.79 -6.26 -31.63
C HIS A 173 -3.92 -5.21 -30.90
N LEU A 174 -4.17 -4.98 -29.61
CA LEU A 174 -3.38 -4.04 -28.82
C LEU A 174 -1.94 -4.55 -28.60
N GLU A 175 -1.73 -5.85 -28.41
CA GLU A 175 -0.40 -6.46 -28.30
C GLU A 175 0.42 -6.28 -29.59
N VAL A 176 -0.22 -6.43 -30.76
CA VAL A 176 0.42 -6.17 -32.06
C VAL A 176 0.83 -4.70 -32.16
N LEU A 177 -0.08 -3.75 -31.90
CA LEU A 177 0.24 -2.32 -31.97
C LEU A 177 1.35 -1.95 -30.97
N TRP A 178 1.29 -2.47 -29.75
CA TRP A 178 2.31 -2.26 -28.72
C TRP A 178 3.68 -2.76 -29.16
N GLY A 179 3.77 -3.99 -29.70
CA GLY A 179 5.02 -4.55 -30.19
C GLY A 179 5.63 -3.76 -31.35
N ARG A 180 4.79 -3.12 -32.18
CA ARG A 180 5.23 -2.27 -33.29
C ARG A 180 5.80 -0.92 -32.83
N VAL A 181 5.28 -0.34 -31.74
CA VAL A 181 5.83 0.90 -31.19
C VAL A 181 7.07 0.68 -30.33
N SER A 182 7.21 -0.48 -29.68
CA SER A 182 8.25 -0.75 -28.67
C SER A 182 9.48 -1.51 -29.18
N GLN A 183 9.87 -1.38 -30.46
CA GLN A 183 10.93 -2.20 -31.12
C GLN A 183 12.39 -1.90 -30.71
N ARG A 184 12.63 -1.46 -29.48
CA ARG A 184 13.98 -1.16 -28.98
C ARG A 184 14.72 -2.42 -28.56
N GLN A 185 16.05 -2.37 -28.63
CA GLN A 185 16.91 -3.43 -28.12
C GLN A 185 16.65 -3.62 -26.60
N GLY A 186 16.22 -4.83 -26.20
CA GLY A 186 15.88 -5.16 -24.80
C GLY A 186 14.43 -4.89 -24.38
N SER A 187 13.55 -4.46 -25.29
CA SER A 187 12.12 -4.32 -25.01
C SER A 187 11.44 -5.68 -24.81
N ARG A 188 10.54 -5.77 -23.83
CA ARG A 188 9.74 -6.97 -23.56
C ARG A 188 8.32 -6.78 -24.09
N PRO A 189 7.64 -7.85 -24.54
CA PRO A 189 6.24 -7.78 -24.90
C PRO A 189 5.39 -7.37 -23.68
N PRO A 190 4.25 -6.70 -23.89
CA PRO A 190 3.34 -6.37 -22.80
C PRO A 190 2.76 -7.64 -22.18
N VAL A 191 2.41 -7.56 -20.89
CA VAL A 191 1.87 -8.67 -20.10
C VAL A 191 0.39 -8.44 -19.85
N ARG A 192 -0.45 -9.46 -20.10
CA ARG A 192 -1.86 -9.43 -19.72
C ARG A 192 -1.99 -9.52 -18.19
N VAL A 193 -2.68 -8.57 -17.59
CA VAL A 193 -2.92 -8.48 -16.14
C VAL A 193 -4.42 -8.53 -15.88
N ALA A 194 -4.84 -9.45 -15.02
CA ALA A 194 -6.21 -9.60 -14.52
C ALA A 194 -7.31 -9.67 -15.61
N GLY A 195 -6.99 -10.12 -16.83
CA GLY A 195 -7.95 -10.27 -17.92
C GLY A 195 -8.57 -8.96 -18.43
N ARG A 196 -8.05 -7.79 -18.02
CA ARG A 196 -8.56 -6.46 -18.41
C ARG A 196 -7.47 -5.46 -18.78
N TYR A 197 -6.22 -5.73 -18.41
CA TYR A 197 -5.13 -4.77 -18.57
C TYR A 197 -3.94 -5.37 -19.33
N LEU A 198 -3.21 -4.53 -20.04
CA LEU A 198 -1.87 -4.80 -20.56
C LEU A 198 -0.87 -3.90 -19.84
N ALA A 199 0.20 -4.49 -19.29
CA ALA A 199 1.26 -3.78 -18.60
C ALA A 199 2.60 -3.95 -19.34
N GLY A 200 3.36 -2.86 -19.48
CA GLY A 200 4.64 -2.88 -20.17
C GLY A 200 5.45 -1.61 -19.94
N ARG A 201 6.56 -1.45 -20.65
CA ARG A 201 7.36 -0.23 -20.58
C ARG A 201 7.28 0.52 -21.91
N LEU A 202 6.93 1.80 -21.87
CA LEU A 202 6.85 2.68 -23.03
C LEU A 202 7.41 4.05 -22.70
N THR A 203 7.95 4.76 -23.70
CA THR A 203 8.14 6.21 -23.57
C THR A 203 6.88 6.97 -23.92
N TRP A 204 6.86 8.25 -23.58
CA TRP A 204 5.83 9.19 -23.99
C TRP A 204 5.64 9.21 -25.51
N ASP A 205 6.74 9.26 -26.26
CA ASP A 205 6.69 9.19 -27.72
C ASP A 205 6.05 7.89 -28.24
N GLU A 206 6.27 6.76 -27.56
CA GLU A 206 5.62 5.49 -27.92
C GLU A 206 4.15 5.46 -27.52
N VAL A 207 3.78 6.03 -26.36
CA VAL A 207 2.37 6.15 -25.93
C VAL A 207 1.58 7.01 -26.92
N LYS A 208 2.13 8.15 -27.38
CA LYS A 208 1.50 8.99 -28.42
C LYS A 208 1.24 8.22 -29.71
N ARG A 209 2.22 7.43 -30.15
CA ARG A 209 2.13 6.59 -31.37
C ARG A 209 1.13 5.44 -31.20
N LEU A 210 1.12 4.79 -30.05
CA LEU A 210 0.21 3.70 -29.72
C LEU A 210 -1.25 4.17 -29.72
N VAL A 211 -1.53 5.25 -28.99
CA VAL A 211 -2.90 5.78 -28.85
C VAL A 211 -3.41 6.36 -30.18
N ALA A 212 -2.56 7.04 -30.95
CA ALA A 212 -2.95 7.55 -32.25
C ALA A 212 -3.23 6.44 -33.27
N ALA A 213 -2.45 5.35 -33.23
CA ALA A 213 -2.68 4.18 -34.07
C ALA A 213 -3.96 3.43 -33.70
N ASP A 214 -4.25 3.30 -32.40
CA ASP A 214 -5.51 2.73 -31.89
C ASP A 214 -6.74 3.59 -32.23
N ALA A 215 -6.59 4.91 -32.26
CA ALA A 215 -7.68 5.85 -32.48
C ALA A 215 -8.05 6.06 -33.97
N VAL A 216 -7.34 5.45 -34.91
CA VAL A 216 -7.61 5.56 -36.35
C VAL A 216 -9.07 5.29 -36.75
N PRO A 217 -9.77 4.28 -36.19
CA PRO A 217 -11.15 3.97 -36.57
C PRO A 217 -12.15 5.07 -36.26
N VAL A 218 -11.76 6.07 -35.45
CA VAL A 218 -12.55 7.20 -34.92
C VAL A 218 -13.72 6.77 -34.02
N THR A 219 -14.42 5.70 -34.36
CA THR A 219 -15.55 5.14 -33.62
C THR A 219 -15.10 4.34 -32.40
N TRP A 220 -15.77 4.57 -31.27
CA TRP A 220 -15.41 3.97 -29.97
C TRP A 220 -15.40 2.43 -29.94
N PRO A 221 -16.40 1.71 -30.51
CA PRO A 221 -16.43 0.26 -30.48
C PRO A 221 -15.29 -0.42 -31.27
N GLU A 222 -14.56 0.33 -32.10
CA GLU A 222 -13.46 -0.20 -32.91
C GLU A 222 -12.09 0.17 -32.34
N ARG A 223 -12.05 0.76 -31.14
CA ARG A 223 -10.82 1.10 -30.41
C ARG A 223 -10.56 0.07 -29.32
N THR A 224 -9.30 -0.31 -29.16
CA THR A 224 -8.87 -1.32 -28.19
C THR A 224 -8.46 -0.72 -26.86
N ILE A 225 -8.01 0.55 -26.82
CA ILE A 225 -7.57 1.21 -25.59
C ILE A 225 -8.73 1.99 -24.98
N HIS A 226 -9.17 1.56 -23.80
CA HIS A 226 -10.10 2.32 -22.98
C HIS A 226 -9.37 3.50 -22.31
N HIS A 227 -8.29 3.20 -21.57
CA HIS A 227 -7.45 4.17 -20.87
C HIS A 227 -5.99 3.67 -20.79
N ILE A 228 -5.02 4.59 -20.75
CA ILE A 228 -3.60 4.30 -20.52
C ILE A 228 -3.00 5.28 -19.51
N TRP A 229 -2.28 4.76 -18.52
CA TRP A 229 -1.69 5.54 -17.41
C TRP A 229 -0.35 4.95 -16.98
N PRO A 230 0.51 5.69 -16.24
CA PRO A 230 1.75 5.12 -15.71
C PRO A 230 1.40 3.98 -14.75
N ASP A 231 2.12 2.87 -14.82
CA ASP A 231 2.05 1.86 -13.75
C ASP A 231 2.79 2.44 -12.54
N PHE A 232 2.01 3.11 -11.68
CA PHE A 232 2.53 3.96 -10.62
C PHE A 232 3.43 3.16 -9.68
N PRO A 233 4.65 3.64 -9.37
CA PRO A 233 5.39 3.12 -8.24
C PRO A 233 4.50 3.27 -7.02
N VAL A 234 4.18 2.14 -6.38
CA VAL A 234 3.42 2.16 -5.13
C VAL A 234 4.34 2.73 -4.06
N HIS A 235 4.23 4.04 -3.85
CA HIS A 235 4.84 4.70 -2.71
C HIS A 235 4.01 4.42 -1.48
N ARG A 236 4.66 3.86 -0.47
CA ARG A 236 4.05 3.74 0.84
C ARG A 236 4.12 5.13 1.50
N HIS A 237 3.05 5.55 2.18
CA HIS A 237 3.13 6.55 3.25
C HIS A 237 3.47 5.80 4.54
N VAL A 238 4.41 6.31 5.34
CA VAL A 238 5.32 5.46 6.11
C VAL A 238 5.52 5.97 7.54
N ASP A 239 4.45 5.90 8.33
CA ASP A 239 4.24 6.40 9.72
C ASP A 239 2.78 6.86 9.98
N THR A 240 1.88 6.65 9.01
CA THR A 240 0.47 7.07 8.99
C THR A 240 -0.41 6.50 10.10
N SER A 241 0.02 5.46 10.84
CA SER A 241 -0.88 4.78 11.77
C SER A 241 -1.37 5.69 12.91
N CYS A 242 -0.52 6.62 13.39
CA CYS A 242 -0.92 7.68 14.32
C CYS A 242 -2.04 8.56 13.74
N VAL A 243 -1.89 8.98 12.48
CA VAL A 243 -2.83 9.87 11.78
C VAL A 243 -4.14 9.14 11.48
N THR A 244 -4.07 7.87 11.09
CA THR A 244 -5.23 7.03 10.76
C THR A 244 -6.20 6.93 11.94
N ILE A 245 -5.68 6.78 13.16
CA ILE A 245 -6.50 6.75 14.38
C ILE A 245 -6.67 8.13 15.03
N LYS A 246 -6.14 9.19 14.38
CA LYS A 246 -6.19 10.59 14.81
C LYS A 246 -5.53 10.87 16.17
N ALA A 247 -4.50 10.10 16.52
CA ALA A 247 -3.79 10.27 17.78
C ALA A 247 -2.95 11.56 17.81
N ASP A 248 -2.42 12.00 16.67
CA ASP A 248 -1.71 13.27 16.55
C ASP A 248 -2.65 14.47 16.77
N ALA A 249 -3.85 14.41 16.20
CA ALA A 249 -4.89 15.42 16.41
C ALA A 249 -5.33 15.45 17.89
N ALA A 250 -5.49 14.30 18.53
CA ALA A 250 -5.86 14.18 19.94
C ALA A 250 -4.80 14.81 20.86
N ARG A 251 -3.52 14.54 20.62
CA ARG A 251 -2.41 15.16 21.37
C ARG A 251 -2.40 16.68 21.22
N LYS A 252 -2.59 17.19 20.00
CA LYS A 252 -2.56 18.63 19.72
C LYS A 252 -3.79 19.35 20.29
N SER A 253 -4.96 18.71 20.28
CA SER A 253 -6.24 19.36 20.62
C SER A 253 -6.63 19.21 22.09
N PHE A 254 -6.31 18.06 22.71
CA PHE A 254 -6.76 17.71 24.06
C PHE A 254 -5.61 17.43 25.03
N GLU A 255 -4.35 17.53 24.59
CA GLU A 255 -3.19 17.07 25.35
C GLU A 255 -3.31 15.61 25.80
N ALA A 256 -3.97 14.79 24.97
CA ALA A 256 -4.13 13.35 25.16
C ALA A 256 -2.80 12.65 24.83
N ASP A 257 -1.83 12.79 25.73
CA ASP A 257 -0.44 12.34 25.53
C ASP A 257 -0.03 11.17 26.43
N GLY A 258 -0.91 10.71 27.34
CA GLY A 258 -0.62 9.58 28.23
C GLY A 258 0.07 9.95 29.54
N ARG A 259 0.35 11.23 29.81
CA ARG A 259 1.02 11.66 31.05
C ARG A 259 0.39 11.03 32.30
N LYS A 260 1.20 10.61 33.27
CA LYS A 260 0.76 9.95 34.53
C LYS A 260 -0.16 8.72 34.32
N ILE A 261 -0.15 8.10 33.16
CA ILE A 261 -0.78 6.80 32.93
C ILE A 261 0.34 5.77 32.81
N VAL A 262 0.12 4.63 33.45
CA VAL A 262 1.07 3.50 33.47
C VAL A 262 0.45 2.34 32.72
N TRP A 263 1.17 1.84 31.73
CA TRP A 263 0.73 0.75 30.87
C TRP A 263 1.73 -0.41 30.89
N ALA A 264 1.28 -1.60 31.25
CA ALA A 264 2.13 -2.78 31.24
C ALA A 264 2.12 -3.46 29.87
N VAL A 265 3.27 -3.98 29.46
CA VAL A 265 3.45 -4.75 28.22
C VAL A 265 3.89 -6.15 28.61
N VAL A 266 3.00 -7.12 28.44
CA VAL A 266 3.30 -8.54 28.67
C VAL A 266 3.78 -9.13 27.35
N ASP A 267 5.10 -9.31 27.21
CA ASP A 267 5.73 -9.64 25.92
C ASP A 267 7.16 -10.22 26.11
N THR A 268 8.03 -10.10 25.10
CA THR A 268 9.43 -10.55 25.09
C THR A 268 10.39 -9.66 25.89
N GLY A 269 9.88 -8.59 26.52
CA GLY A 269 10.65 -7.57 27.24
C GLY A 269 10.68 -6.24 26.48
N ILE A 270 11.24 -5.20 27.10
CA ILE A 270 11.42 -3.88 26.48
C ILE A 270 12.87 -3.45 26.65
N SER A 271 13.63 -3.36 25.57
CA SER A 271 14.99 -2.84 25.63
C SER A 271 14.98 -1.30 25.71
N PRO A 272 15.87 -0.68 26.50
CA PRO A 272 16.11 0.76 26.45
C PRO A 272 16.39 1.19 25.01
N HIS A 273 15.70 2.23 24.57
CA HIS A 273 15.83 2.76 23.22
C HIS A 273 15.68 4.29 23.28
N PRO A 274 16.39 5.07 22.44
CA PRO A 274 16.25 6.53 22.36
C PRO A 274 14.82 7.07 22.35
N HIS A 275 13.90 6.30 21.76
CA HIS A 275 12.48 6.61 21.70
C HIS A 275 11.80 6.73 23.07
N PHE A 276 12.29 6.01 24.08
CA PHE A 276 11.75 6.01 25.45
C PHE A 276 12.47 6.97 26.39
N ALA A 277 13.69 7.40 26.02
CA ALA A 277 14.53 8.23 26.87
C ALA A 277 13.96 9.65 27.08
N GLY A 278 13.38 10.23 26.02
CA GLY A 278 12.93 11.63 26.03
C GLY A 278 11.79 11.94 27.00
N HIS A 279 11.00 10.94 27.38
CA HIS A 279 9.87 11.08 28.31
C HIS A 279 10.02 10.20 29.56
N HIS A 280 11.19 9.60 29.77
CA HIS A 280 11.46 8.67 30.85
C HIS A 280 10.45 7.52 30.94
N ASN A 281 10.03 6.98 29.80
CA ASN A 281 8.92 6.02 29.76
C ASN A 281 9.21 4.73 30.55
N LEU A 282 10.49 4.37 30.72
CA LEU A 282 10.91 3.14 31.41
C LEU A 282 11.58 3.39 32.76
N ASP A 283 12.10 4.59 33.00
CA ASP A 283 12.90 4.92 34.19
C ASP A 283 12.21 5.92 35.13
N ASP A 284 10.99 6.35 34.82
CA ASP A 284 10.20 7.18 35.72
C ASP A 284 10.06 6.51 37.11
N PRO A 285 10.18 7.29 38.21
CA PRO A 285 10.07 6.76 39.56
C PRO A 285 8.81 5.96 39.85
N SER A 286 7.72 6.17 39.10
CA SER A 286 6.46 5.44 39.24
C SER A 286 6.49 4.01 38.70
N VAL A 287 7.41 3.68 37.80
CA VAL A 287 7.47 2.37 37.10
C VAL A 287 8.78 1.60 37.26
N ARG A 288 9.89 2.26 37.61
CA ARG A 288 11.20 1.61 37.68
C ARG A 288 11.25 0.37 38.60
N ASP A 289 10.44 0.33 39.65
CA ASP A 289 10.35 -0.80 40.59
C ASP A 289 9.37 -1.90 40.14
N LEU A 290 8.65 -1.70 39.04
CA LEU A 290 7.59 -2.58 38.56
C LEU A 290 8.01 -3.55 37.45
N HIS A 291 9.16 -3.33 36.81
CA HIS A 291 9.65 -4.21 35.74
C HIS A 291 9.90 -5.62 36.27
N ARG A 292 9.35 -6.64 35.60
CA ARG A 292 9.54 -8.04 36.00
C ARG A 292 9.78 -8.94 34.81
N PHE A 293 10.74 -9.84 34.97
CA PHE A 293 10.97 -11.02 34.18
C PHE A 293 10.41 -12.21 34.93
N PHE A 294 9.58 -12.99 34.23
CA PHE A 294 8.98 -14.20 34.74
C PHE A 294 9.77 -15.36 34.12
N PRO A 295 10.75 -15.97 34.80
CA PRO A 295 11.47 -17.13 34.26
C PRO A 295 10.54 -18.34 34.14
N LEU A 296 10.99 -19.39 33.43
CA LEU A 296 10.26 -20.67 33.39
C LEU A 296 10.25 -21.34 34.77
N ASP A 297 11.40 -21.33 35.42
CA ASP A 297 11.61 -21.86 36.76
C ASP A 297 12.10 -20.73 37.68
N GLY A 298 11.52 -20.66 38.89
CA GLY A 298 11.90 -19.69 39.91
C GLY A 298 10.95 -18.48 40.01
N ASP A 299 11.29 -17.58 40.92
CA ASP A 299 10.45 -16.41 41.23
C ASP A 299 10.63 -15.27 40.22
N PRO A 300 9.60 -14.43 40.02
CA PRO A 300 9.71 -13.23 39.19
C PRO A 300 10.79 -12.29 39.70
N THR A 301 11.66 -11.83 38.81
CA THR A 301 12.84 -11.00 39.12
C THR A 301 12.81 -9.69 38.31
N PRO A 302 13.32 -8.56 38.82
CA PRO A 302 13.54 -7.35 38.02
C PRO A 302 14.62 -7.52 36.93
N GLU A 303 15.60 -8.39 37.18
CA GLU A 303 16.75 -8.60 36.31
C GLU A 303 16.30 -9.20 34.95
N GLY A 304 16.72 -8.56 33.86
CA GLY A 304 16.37 -9.00 32.50
C GLY A 304 14.99 -8.57 32.00
N ALA A 305 14.17 -7.91 32.83
CA ALA A 305 12.87 -7.38 32.40
C ALA A 305 13.01 -6.33 31.28
N LEU A 306 14.07 -5.52 31.35
CA LEU A 306 14.42 -4.51 30.33
C LEU A 306 15.38 -5.04 29.26
N VAL A 307 15.39 -6.35 29.01
CA VAL A 307 16.21 -6.97 27.96
C VAL A 307 15.28 -7.68 26.99
N ASP A 308 15.22 -7.21 25.76
CA ASP A 308 14.44 -7.81 24.68
C ASP A 308 15.35 -8.39 23.59
N THR A 309 15.46 -9.72 23.59
CA THR A 309 16.28 -10.46 22.63
C THR A 309 15.54 -10.75 21.32
N SER A 310 14.22 -10.67 21.29
CA SER A 310 13.43 -10.80 20.05
C SER A 310 13.30 -9.45 19.35
N GLY A 311 12.97 -8.41 20.12
CA GLY A 311 12.61 -7.09 19.61
C GLY A 311 11.11 -6.88 19.43
N HIS A 312 10.28 -7.92 19.61
CA HIS A 312 8.82 -7.81 19.49
C HIS A 312 8.24 -6.91 20.58
N GLY A 313 8.55 -7.16 21.86
CA GLY A 313 8.04 -6.35 22.97
C GLY A 313 8.49 -4.89 22.91
N THR A 314 9.72 -4.62 22.46
CA THR A 314 10.21 -3.25 22.25
C THR A 314 9.46 -2.55 21.10
N HIS A 315 9.13 -3.28 20.04
CA HIS A 315 8.33 -2.77 18.92
C HIS A 315 6.90 -2.42 19.38
N VAL A 316 6.26 -3.33 20.11
CA VAL A 316 4.93 -3.13 20.73
C VAL A 316 4.93 -1.92 21.67
N ALA A 317 5.93 -1.82 22.56
CA ALA A 317 6.10 -0.71 23.49
C ALA A 317 6.20 0.65 22.77
N GLY A 318 6.96 0.72 21.68
CA GLY A 318 7.11 1.95 20.88
C GLY A 318 5.84 2.38 20.14
N ILE A 319 4.89 1.47 19.89
CA ILE A 319 3.58 1.83 19.34
C ILE A 319 2.70 2.46 20.43
N ILE A 320 2.80 1.99 21.68
CA ILE A 320 2.00 2.51 22.81
C ILE A 320 2.51 3.88 23.22
N ALA A 321 3.81 4.02 23.49
CA ALA A 321 4.40 5.20 24.11
C ALA A 321 5.81 5.51 23.59
N GLY A 322 6.34 6.63 24.06
CA GLY A 322 7.61 7.18 23.60
C GLY A 322 7.46 8.10 22.39
N GLY A 323 8.54 8.79 22.09
CA GLY A 323 8.62 9.73 20.99
C GLY A 323 10.05 10.20 20.80
N ILE A 324 10.51 10.22 19.56
CA ILE A 324 11.94 10.49 19.29
C ILE A 324 12.31 11.98 19.39
N GLY A 325 11.31 12.87 19.28
CA GLY A 325 11.50 14.31 19.21
C GLY A 325 12.31 14.93 20.36
N PRO A 326 12.03 14.64 21.65
CA PRO A 326 12.85 15.17 22.75
C PRO A 326 14.29 14.68 22.71
N TRP A 327 14.53 13.41 22.34
CA TRP A 327 15.88 12.85 22.27
C TRP A 327 16.71 13.48 21.14
N LEU A 328 16.11 13.73 19.97
CA LEU A 328 16.78 14.43 18.85
C LEU A 328 17.12 15.88 19.18
N ARG A 329 16.28 16.56 19.98
CA ARG A 329 16.51 17.95 20.38
C ARG A 329 17.54 18.11 21.48
N ALA A 330 17.89 17.04 22.19
CA ALA A 330 18.81 17.10 23.32
C ALA A 330 20.28 17.28 22.89
N GLU A 331 20.69 16.74 21.74
CA GLU A 331 22.07 16.86 21.23
C GLU A 331 22.08 16.94 19.69
N GLU A 332 22.89 17.85 19.15
CA GLU A 332 23.13 17.95 17.71
C GLU A 332 23.88 16.72 17.16
N GLY A 333 23.55 16.30 15.94
CA GLY A 333 24.17 15.15 15.27
C GLY A 333 23.43 13.82 15.48
N ARG A 334 22.48 13.76 16.40
CA ARG A 334 21.59 12.60 16.56
C ARG A 334 20.69 12.41 15.34
N ALA A 335 20.51 11.16 14.93
CA ALA A 335 19.72 10.81 13.75
C ALA A 335 18.80 9.60 13.98
N VAL A 336 17.88 9.39 13.06
CA VAL A 336 17.03 8.18 13.01
C VAL A 336 17.41 7.33 11.81
N TYR A 337 17.36 6.02 11.98
CA TYR A 337 17.54 5.06 10.92
C TYR A 337 16.31 4.16 10.85
N VAL A 338 15.54 4.29 9.78
CA VAL A 338 14.28 3.57 9.62
C VAL A 338 14.37 2.66 8.42
N THR A 339 13.87 1.44 8.57
CA THR A 339 13.80 0.45 7.48
C THR A 339 12.36 0.15 7.11
N GLU A 340 12.12 -0.23 5.85
CA GLU A 340 10.89 -0.85 5.39
C GLU A 340 11.12 -2.26 4.86
N SER A 341 10.07 -3.06 4.93
CA SER A 341 10.05 -4.43 4.41
C SER A 341 9.61 -4.44 2.94
N ARG A 342 10.50 -4.82 2.03
CA ARG A 342 10.23 -5.03 0.60
C ARG A 342 10.34 -6.51 0.27
N PHE A 343 9.37 -7.09 -0.43
CA PHE A 343 9.48 -8.47 -0.86
C PHE A 343 10.28 -8.54 -2.16
N ASN A 344 11.21 -9.49 -2.25
CA ASN A 344 11.93 -9.76 -3.48
C ASN A 344 11.00 -10.48 -4.47
N VAL A 345 11.11 -10.18 -5.76
CA VAL A 345 10.37 -10.85 -6.83
C VAL A 345 10.71 -12.34 -6.90
N GLU A 346 11.93 -12.72 -6.50
CA GLU A 346 12.42 -14.11 -6.52
C GLU A 346 12.23 -14.88 -5.20
N SER A 347 11.97 -14.19 -4.08
CA SER A 347 11.74 -14.82 -2.76
C SER A 347 10.66 -14.06 -2.01
N THR A 348 9.51 -14.72 -1.84
CA THR A 348 8.30 -14.15 -1.23
C THR A 348 8.21 -14.38 0.27
N THR A 349 9.17 -15.09 0.88
CA THR A 349 9.13 -15.50 2.29
C THR A 349 9.95 -14.62 3.21
N THR A 350 11.07 -14.07 2.75
CA THR A 350 11.93 -13.19 3.55
C THR A 350 11.92 -11.77 2.97
N PRO A 351 11.37 -10.76 3.67
CA PRO A 351 11.42 -9.39 3.20
C PRO A 351 12.85 -8.83 3.26
N LEU A 352 13.27 -8.16 2.19
CA LEU A 352 14.42 -7.27 2.16
C LEU A 352 14.14 -6.02 2.99
N ARG A 353 15.04 -5.69 3.91
CA ARG A 353 14.97 -4.45 4.69
C ARG A 353 15.72 -3.35 3.97
N VAL A 354 15.01 -2.31 3.58
CA VAL A 354 15.58 -1.19 2.82
C VAL A 354 15.48 0.09 3.66
N PRO A 355 16.56 0.88 3.78
CA PRO A 355 16.49 2.16 4.46
C PRO A 355 15.47 3.09 3.81
N ARG A 356 14.80 3.88 4.63
CA ARG A 356 13.84 4.90 4.18
C ARG A 356 13.95 6.17 5.00
N THR A 357 13.65 7.29 4.37
CA THR A 357 13.56 8.60 5.03
C THR A 357 12.17 8.79 5.62
N VAL A 358 12.11 9.37 6.82
CA VAL A 358 10.89 9.61 7.60
C VAL A 358 11.04 10.95 8.28
N ASP A 359 9.95 11.70 8.41
CA ASP A 359 9.94 12.84 9.32
C ASP A 359 10.00 12.32 10.77
N PRO A 360 11.08 12.63 11.54
CA PRO A 360 11.17 12.17 12.91
C PRO A 360 10.05 12.68 13.82
N ALA A 361 9.37 13.79 13.45
CA ALA A 361 8.23 14.30 14.21
C ALA A 361 7.03 13.33 14.23
N LEU A 362 6.96 12.40 13.27
CA LEU A 362 5.90 11.40 13.16
C LEU A 362 6.22 10.09 13.90
N LEU A 363 7.47 9.91 14.35
CA LEU A 363 7.91 8.74 15.12
C LEU A 363 7.59 8.91 16.61
N ALA A 364 6.33 8.66 16.97
CA ALA A 364 5.84 8.66 18.35
C ALA A 364 4.75 7.61 18.57
N GLY A 365 4.73 6.98 19.74
CA GLY A 365 3.66 6.07 20.15
C GLY A 365 2.33 6.79 20.38
N MET A 366 1.21 6.07 20.45
CA MET A 366 -0.13 6.65 20.55
C MET A 366 -0.30 7.60 21.75
N ALA A 367 0.33 7.26 22.88
CA ALA A 367 0.42 8.03 24.12
C ALA A 367 1.90 8.25 24.52
N PRO A 368 2.60 9.25 23.93
CA PRO A 368 4.05 9.39 24.04
C PRO A 368 4.61 9.50 25.47
N ARG A 369 3.82 10.02 26.41
CA ARG A 369 4.22 10.26 27.82
C ARG A 369 3.64 9.25 28.80
N ALA A 370 2.99 8.19 28.32
CA ALA A 370 2.62 7.07 29.18
C ALA A 370 3.88 6.36 29.66
N CYS A 371 3.93 6.04 30.95
CA CYS A 371 5.00 5.22 31.51
C CYS A 371 4.70 3.75 31.21
N LEU A 372 5.73 2.98 30.90
CA LEU A 372 5.62 1.59 30.50
C LEU A 372 6.18 0.68 31.57
N VAL A 373 5.53 -0.46 31.79
CA VAL A 373 6.03 -1.54 32.64
C VAL A 373 6.32 -2.76 31.78
N SER A 374 7.60 -3.08 31.58
CA SER A 374 8.01 -4.34 30.95
C SER A 374 7.70 -5.55 31.86
N LEU A 375 6.80 -6.43 31.40
CA LEU A 375 6.52 -7.72 32.01
C LEU A 375 6.96 -8.82 31.03
N LYS A 376 8.22 -9.23 31.12
CA LYS A 376 8.82 -10.20 30.21
C LYS A 376 8.35 -11.62 30.55
N ALA A 377 7.42 -12.14 29.76
CA ALA A 377 6.79 -13.46 29.96
C ALA A 377 7.11 -14.46 28.84
N VAL A 378 7.74 -14.02 27.75
CA VAL A 378 8.05 -14.82 26.56
C VAL A 378 9.54 -14.74 26.24
N GLY A 379 10.14 -15.87 25.85
CA GLY A 379 11.54 -15.96 25.44
C GLY A 379 11.67 -15.77 23.94
N GLY A 380 12.51 -14.84 23.49
CA GLY A 380 12.57 -14.40 22.08
C GLY A 380 13.06 -15.39 21.01
N GLY A 381 12.79 -16.69 21.12
CA GLY A 381 13.08 -17.68 20.09
C GLY A 381 12.02 -18.76 20.12
N GLY A 382 11.20 -18.82 19.05
CA GLY A 382 10.02 -19.68 18.90
C GLY A 382 10.30 -21.19 19.01
N GLY A 383 10.62 -21.62 20.22
CA GLY A 383 10.74 -23.00 20.64
C GLY A 383 9.75 -23.28 21.77
N THR A 384 9.20 -24.49 21.77
CA THR A 384 8.10 -24.95 22.65
C THR A 384 8.40 -24.84 24.14
N ASP A 385 9.67 -24.80 24.54
CA ASP A 385 10.05 -24.79 25.96
C ASP A 385 10.18 -23.37 26.55
N ARG A 386 10.22 -22.32 25.72
CA ARG A 386 10.52 -20.95 26.17
C ARG A 386 9.31 -20.03 26.25
N ASP A 387 8.15 -20.41 25.72
CA ASP A 387 6.97 -19.51 25.60
C ASP A 387 5.73 -20.14 26.24
N GLN A 388 5.74 -20.22 27.57
CA GLN A 388 4.73 -20.93 28.34
C GLN A 388 3.64 -20.00 28.91
N VAL A 389 2.37 -20.41 28.76
CA VAL A 389 1.18 -19.62 29.15
C VAL A 389 1.17 -19.29 30.65
N HIS A 390 1.70 -20.15 31.52
CA HIS A 390 1.72 -19.89 32.96
C HIS A 390 2.51 -18.63 33.34
N ARG A 391 3.55 -18.27 32.57
CA ARG A 391 4.37 -17.06 32.79
C ARG A 391 3.56 -15.80 32.53
N VAL A 392 2.71 -15.84 31.50
CA VAL A 392 1.75 -14.78 31.19
C VAL A 392 0.72 -14.65 32.32
N ILE A 393 0.17 -15.77 32.78
CA ILE A 393 -0.78 -15.79 33.92
C ILE A 393 -0.13 -15.21 35.19
N GLN A 394 1.11 -15.58 35.50
CA GLN A 394 1.87 -15.00 36.61
C GLN A 394 2.09 -13.49 36.46
N ALA A 395 2.34 -13.00 35.24
CA ALA A 395 2.46 -11.58 34.98
C ALA A 395 1.15 -10.82 35.25
N LEU A 396 0.00 -11.38 34.83
CA LEU A 396 -1.32 -10.79 35.11
C LEU A 396 -1.64 -10.81 36.62
N ALA A 397 -1.30 -11.90 37.30
CA ALA A 397 -1.44 -12.00 38.75
C ALA A 397 -0.56 -10.97 39.47
N TYR A 398 0.68 -10.76 39.03
CA TYR A 398 1.58 -9.73 39.55
C TYR A 398 0.96 -8.33 39.44
N VAL A 399 0.37 -7.97 38.30
CA VAL A 399 -0.32 -6.67 38.13
C VAL A 399 -1.45 -6.51 39.14
N ARG A 400 -2.26 -7.56 39.33
CA ARG A 400 -3.35 -7.54 40.33
C ARG A 400 -2.81 -7.32 41.74
N GLU A 401 -1.76 -8.02 42.14
CA GLU A 401 -1.17 -7.87 43.48
C GLU A 401 -0.55 -6.49 43.71
N ILE A 402 0.13 -5.93 42.69
CA ILE A 402 0.67 -4.56 42.75
C ILE A 402 -0.45 -3.53 42.95
N ASN A 403 -1.54 -3.65 42.20
CA ASN A 403 -2.66 -2.71 42.33
C ASN A 403 -3.42 -2.90 43.64
N LYS A 404 -3.61 -4.15 44.10
CA LYS A 404 -4.26 -4.46 45.37
C LYS A 404 -3.45 -3.96 46.57
N GLY A 405 -2.11 -4.01 46.49
CA GLY A 405 -1.21 -3.51 47.53
C GLY A 405 -1.10 -1.98 47.60
N SER A 406 -1.64 -1.26 46.61
CA SER A 406 -1.61 0.20 46.57
C SER A 406 -2.85 0.79 47.22
N VAL A 407 -2.67 1.52 48.33
CA VAL A 407 -3.77 2.03 49.17
C VAL A 407 -4.38 3.32 48.62
N GLU A 408 -3.61 4.14 47.89
CA GLU A 408 -4.04 5.48 47.46
C GLU A 408 -4.59 5.51 46.03
N ALA A 409 -3.93 4.81 45.10
CA ALA A 409 -4.29 4.83 43.68
C ALA A 409 -3.78 3.58 42.95
N MET A 410 -4.49 3.21 41.88
CA MET A 410 -4.05 2.15 40.97
C MET A 410 -2.68 2.52 40.36
N ARG A 411 -1.70 1.61 40.45
CA ARG A 411 -0.36 1.85 39.91
C ARG A 411 -0.27 1.54 38.42
N ILE A 412 -0.88 0.44 37.98
CA ILE A 412 -0.90 -0.02 36.58
C ILE A 412 -2.34 0.07 36.06
N HIS A 413 -2.57 0.92 35.06
CA HIS A 413 -3.91 1.29 34.59
C HIS A 413 -4.41 0.37 33.47
N GLY A 414 -3.48 -0.16 32.68
CA GLY A 414 -3.80 -1.07 31.60
C GLY A 414 -2.66 -1.99 31.23
N VAL A 415 -2.99 -3.06 30.50
CA VAL A 415 -2.09 -4.14 30.10
C VAL A 415 -2.33 -4.45 28.63
N ASN A 416 -1.24 -4.47 27.85
CA ASN A 416 -1.24 -4.94 26.48
C ASN A 416 -0.71 -6.38 26.40
N ILE A 417 -1.44 -7.26 25.73
CA ILE A 417 -1.05 -8.65 25.46
C ILE A 417 -1.08 -8.86 23.94
N SER A 418 0.09 -8.79 23.31
CA SER A 418 0.28 -8.96 21.86
C SER A 418 0.82 -10.34 21.49
N LEU A 419 0.40 -11.33 22.28
CA LEU A 419 0.76 -12.73 22.20
C LEU A 419 -0.49 -13.58 22.46
N GLY A 420 -0.49 -14.80 21.94
CA GLY A 420 -1.59 -15.72 22.09
C GLY A 420 -1.24 -17.09 21.50
N TYR A 421 -2.12 -18.05 21.70
CA TYR A 421 -2.00 -19.39 21.15
C TYR A 421 -3.31 -19.81 20.50
N GLU A 422 -3.23 -20.76 19.57
CA GLU A 422 -4.40 -21.27 18.87
C GLU A 422 -5.39 -21.90 19.86
N PHE A 423 -6.65 -21.51 19.76
CA PHE A 423 -7.70 -22.05 20.60
C PHE A 423 -8.12 -23.43 20.10
N GLU A 424 -8.00 -24.45 20.96
CA GLU A 424 -8.45 -25.82 20.69
C GLU A 424 -9.79 -26.06 21.41
N PRO A 425 -10.92 -26.13 20.68
CA PRO A 425 -12.24 -26.32 21.29
C PRO A 425 -12.40 -27.62 22.07
N GLU A 426 -11.59 -28.65 21.79
CA GLU A 426 -11.64 -29.92 22.51
C GLU A 426 -11.17 -29.80 23.96
N TRP A 427 -10.33 -28.81 24.28
CA TRP A 427 -9.70 -28.70 25.60
C TRP A 427 -10.47 -27.80 26.56
N PHE A 428 -11.01 -26.69 26.04
CA PHE A 428 -11.73 -25.71 26.84
C PHE A 428 -12.92 -25.16 26.05
N ALA A 429 -14.01 -24.84 26.76
CA ALA A 429 -15.05 -24.01 26.17
C ALA A 429 -14.47 -22.64 25.78
N CYS A 430 -15.00 -22.04 24.70
CA CYS A 430 -14.48 -20.78 24.18
C CYS A 430 -14.52 -19.66 25.24
N GLY A 431 -13.41 -18.95 25.42
CA GLY A 431 -13.27 -17.93 26.47
C GLY A 431 -13.11 -18.47 27.91
N ARG A 432 -13.05 -19.79 28.09
CA ARG A 432 -12.90 -20.44 29.42
C ARG A 432 -11.52 -21.03 29.67
N SER A 433 -10.56 -20.83 28.78
CA SER A 433 -9.18 -21.23 29.07
C SER A 433 -8.61 -20.51 30.29
N PRO A 434 -7.62 -21.09 30.99
CA PRO A 434 -7.02 -20.48 32.17
C PRO A 434 -6.51 -19.04 31.92
N LEU A 435 -5.96 -18.79 30.73
CA LEU A 435 -5.50 -17.46 30.35
C LEU A 435 -6.68 -16.48 30.16
N CYS A 436 -7.74 -16.87 29.45
CA CYS A 436 -8.93 -16.01 29.28
C CYS A 436 -9.57 -15.68 30.63
N GLN A 437 -9.66 -16.66 31.54
CA GLN A 437 -10.19 -16.43 32.88
C GLN A 437 -9.32 -15.45 33.69
N GLU A 438 -8.00 -15.56 33.61
CA GLU A 438 -7.11 -14.62 34.30
C GLU A 438 -7.20 -13.21 33.71
N VAL A 439 -7.33 -13.10 32.39
CA VAL A 439 -7.59 -11.81 31.72
C VAL A 439 -8.88 -11.18 32.24
N ASP A 440 -9.99 -11.93 32.27
CA ASP A 440 -11.26 -11.41 32.79
C ASP A 440 -11.19 -11.08 34.29
N ARG A 441 -10.40 -11.83 35.09
CA ARG A 441 -10.15 -11.50 36.50
C ARG A 441 -9.40 -10.18 36.66
N LEU A 442 -8.40 -9.94 35.82
CA LEU A 442 -7.64 -8.70 35.82
C LEU A 442 -8.53 -7.52 35.39
N VAL A 443 -9.36 -7.68 34.36
CA VAL A 443 -10.33 -6.63 33.97
C VAL A 443 -11.29 -6.30 35.12
N ARG A 444 -11.81 -7.30 35.83
CA ARG A 444 -12.69 -7.08 37.00
C ARG A 444 -11.99 -6.37 38.17
N SER A 445 -10.66 -6.36 38.23
CA SER A 445 -9.90 -5.56 39.20
C SER A 445 -9.76 -4.08 38.83
N GLY A 446 -10.34 -3.67 37.69
CA GLY A 446 -10.35 -2.28 37.20
C GLY A 446 -9.26 -1.96 36.17
N VAL A 447 -8.44 -2.93 35.79
CA VAL A 447 -7.35 -2.73 34.81
C VAL A 447 -7.87 -2.93 33.39
N VAL A 448 -7.56 -2.02 32.47
CA VAL A 448 -7.93 -2.21 31.06
C VAL A 448 -7.00 -3.25 30.42
N VAL A 449 -7.55 -4.33 29.89
CA VAL A 449 -6.74 -5.34 29.17
C VAL A 449 -7.05 -5.30 27.68
N VAL A 450 -6.03 -5.11 26.87
CA VAL A 450 -6.10 -5.08 25.41
C VAL A 450 -5.33 -6.26 24.84
N VAL A 451 -5.98 -7.04 23.99
CA VAL A 451 -5.44 -8.30 23.45
C VAL A 451 -5.51 -8.33 21.92
N ALA A 452 -4.53 -8.95 21.28
CA ALA A 452 -4.55 -9.19 19.85
C ALA A 452 -5.56 -10.29 19.48
N ALA A 453 -6.27 -10.14 18.35
CA ALA A 453 -7.24 -11.15 17.89
C ALA A 453 -6.59 -12.47 17.42
N GLY A 454 -5.35 -12.40 16.92
CA GLY A 454 -4.63 -13.52 16.32
C GLY A 454 -4.40 -13.33 14.81
N ASN A 455 -3.45 -14.11 14.28
CA ASN A 455 -3.05 -14.07 12.86
C ASN A 455 -3.51 -15.33 12.08
N SER A 456 -4.48 -16.07 12.61
CA SER A 456 -5.00 -17.33 12.05
C SER A 456 -6.21 -17.11 11.12
N GLY A 457 -6.40 -15.89 10.61
CA GLY A 457 -7.56 -15.50 9.81
C GLY A 457 -7.67 -16.14 8.42
N TYR A 458 -6.66 -16.91 8.02
CA TYR A 458 -6.60 -17.66 6.78
C TYR A 458 -5.82 -18.95 6.99
N GLY A 459 -6.05 -19.94 6.14
CA GLY A 459 -5.15 -21.08 6.04
C GLY A 459 -5.13 -21.69 4.66
N THR A 460 -4.29 -22.70 4.51
CA THR A 460 -3.98 -23.31 3.23
C THR A 460 -4.60 -24.69 3.20
N VAL A 461 -5.50 -24.93 2.26
CA VAL A 461 -6.05 -26.27 2.01
C VAL A 461 -5.29 -26.86 0.83
N ASN A 462 -4.63 -27.99 1.10
CA ASN A 462 -4.04 -28.84 0.07
C ASN A 462 -5.07 -29.92 -0.26
N ALA A 463 -5.84 -29.72 -1.33
CA ALA A 463 -6.59 -30.83 -1.90
C ALA A 463 -5.61 -31.71 -2.66
N ASP A 464 -5.61 -33.02 -2.39
CA ASP A 464 -4.76 -33.97 -3.11
C ASP A 464 -4.88 -33.74 -4.62
N MET A 465 -3.74 -33.47 -5.27
CA MET A 465 -3.57 -33.18 -6.72
C MET A 465 -3.88 -31.74 -7.19
N ALA A 466 -4.10 -30.75 -6.31
CA ALA A 466 -4.23 -29.34 -6.70
C ALA A 466 -3.17 -28.42 -6.04
N ALA A 467 -2.84 -27.31 -6.71
CA ALA A 467 -1.98 -26.28 -6.12
C ALA A 467 -2.59 -25.76 -4.80
N PRO A 468 -1.79 -25.48 -3.75
CA PRO A 468 -2.26 -25.01 -2.46
C PRO A 468 -3.16 -23.78 -2.61
N ARG A 469 -4.38 -23.82 -2.07
CA ARG A 469 -5.29 -22.67 -2.10
C ARG A 469 -5.46 -22.09 -0.70
N LYS A 470 -5.38 -20.76 -0.61
CA LYS A 470 -5.60 -20.02 0.64
C LYS A 470 -7.08 -19.66 0.78
N PHE A 471 -7.67 -19.94 1.93
CA PHE A 471 -9.05 -19.60 2.27
C PHE A 471 -9.07 -18.78 3.56
N GLY A 472 -10.03 -17.86 3.67
CA GLY A 472 -10.30 -17.15 4.92
C GLY A 472 -11.14 -18.01 5.86
N PHE A 473 -10.79 -18.02 7.15
CA PHE A 473 -11.54 -18.76 8.17
C PHE A 473 -12.29 -17.80 9.11
N ALA A 474 -13.58 -18.05 9.29
CA ALA A 474 -14.34 -17.53 10.42
C ALA A 474 -14.02 -18.36 11.68
N MET A 475 -14.39 -17.86 12.87
CA MET A 475 -14.10 -18.51 14.15
C MET A 475 -12.62 -18.82 14.38
N SER A 476 -11.76 -17.88 13.97
CA SER A 476 -10.29 -18.02 14.03
C SER A 476 -9.66 -17.17 15.13
N VAL A 477 -10.45 -16.61 16.05
CA VAL A 477 -9.96 -15.82 17.18
C VAL A 477 -9.21 -16.73 18.15
N ASN A 478 -7.97 -16.36 18.45
CA ASN A 478 -7.07 -17.12 19.32
C ASN A 478 -7.25 -16.70 20.78
N ASP A 479 -6.73 -17.49 21.71
CA ASP A 479 -6.67 -17.10 23.12
C ASP A 479 -5.46 -16.20 23.37
N PRO A 480 -5.57 -15.10 24.14
CA PRO A 480 -6.70 -14.68 24.97
C PRO A 480 -7.76 -13.79 24.28
N GLY A 481 -7.73 -13.65 22.95
CA GLY A 481 -8.71 -12.87 22.19
C GLY A 481 -10.17 -13.30 22.39
N ASN A 482 -10.42 -14.54 22.80
CA ASN A 482 -11.75 -15.05 23.17
C ASN A 482 -12.23 -14.63 24.56
N ALA A 483 -11.40 -13.96 25.38
CA ALA A 483 -11.82 -13.45 26.69
C ALA A 483 -13.00 -12.46 26.55
N GLU A 484 -13.93 -12.52 27.49
CA GLU A 484 -15.19 -11.77 27.39
C GLU A 484 -14.97 -10.27 27.57
N LEU A 485 -14.20 -9.90 28.60
CA LEU A 485 -14.09 -8.52 29.07
C LEU A 485 -12.95 -7.75 28.42
N ALA A 486 -11.93 -8.44 27.89
CA ALA A 486 -10.82 -7.79 27.20
C ALA A 486 -11.29 -7.04 25.93
N ILE A 487 -10.51 -6.03 25.55
CA ILE A 487 -10.63 -5.37 24.24
C ILE A 487 -9.78 -6.17 23.24
N THR A 488 -10.43 -6.97 22.41
CA THR A 488 -9.82 -7.80 21.37
C THR A 488 -9.71 -7.01 20.07
N VAL A 489 -8.50 -6.92 19.53
CA VAL A 489 -8.18 -6.00 18.42
C VAL A 489 -7.79 -6.76 17.16
N GLY A 490 -8.52 -6.52 16.08
CA GLY A 490 -8.16 -6.97 14.73
C GLY A 490 -7.30 -5.96 13.97
N SER A 491 -6.73 -6.39 12.85
CA SER A 491 -5.77 -5.60 12.06
C SER A 491 -6.38 -5.00 10.79
N THR A 492 -5.95 -3.79 10.43
CA THR A 492 -6.18 -3.15 9.13
C THR A 492 -4.89 -2.62 8.51
N HIS A 493 -4.96 -2.23 7.23
CA HIS A 493 -3.89 -1.47 6.59
C HIS A 493 -3.67 -0.11 7.30
N ARG A 494 -2.40 0.32 7.42
CA ARG A 494 -2.05 1.52 8.19
C ARG A 494 -2.47 2.86 7.59
N SER A 495 -2.65 2.95 6.27
CA SER A 495 -2.92 4.22 5.56
C SER A 495 -4.23 4.23 4.78
N SER A 496 -4.79 3.06 4.49
CA SER A 496 -5.96 2.94 3.61
C SER A 496 -6.93 1.88 4.14
N PRO A 497 -7.34 1.97 5.42
CA PRO A 497 -8.22 0.97 6.04
C PRO A 497 -9.60 0.92 5.37
N HIS A 498 -10.11 2.02 4.82
CA HIS A 498 -11.37 2.03 4.07
C HIS A 498 -11.28 1.26 2.73
N LEU A 499 -10.11 1.30 2.08
CA LEU A 499 -9.88 0.66 0.79
C LEU A 499 -9.59 -0.84 0.96
N TYR A 500 -8.62 -1.18 1.80
CA TYR A 500 -8.18 -2.57 2.00
C TYR A 500 -9.03 -3.33 3.01
N GLY A 501 -9.73 -2.63 3.90
CA GLY A 501 -10.53 -3.24 4.95
C GLY A 501 -9.69 -3.98 5.98
N VAL A 502 -10.21 -5.12 6.41
CA VAL A 502 -9.60 -5.99 7.42
C VAL A 502 -8.45 -6.78 6.80
N SER A 503 -7.30 -6.79 7.47
CA SER A 503 -6.12 -7.54 7.06
C SER A 503 -6.46 -9.01 6.83
N TYR A 504 -5.99 -9.60 5.73
CA TYR A 504 -6.34 -10.97 5.37
C TYR A 504 -5.96 -11.98 6.48
N PHE A 505 -4.82 -11.76 7.15
CA PHE A 505 -4.32 -12.59 8.24
C PHE A 505 -5.04 -12.38 9.57
N SER A 506 -5.72 -11.25 9.77
CA SER A 506 -6.39 -10.96 11.03
C SER A 506 -7.43 -12.05 11.30
N SER A 507 -7.36 -12.65 12.48
CA SER A 507 -8.37 -13.56 12.99
C SER A 507 -9.74 -12.89 13.01
N LYS A 508 -10.77 -13.69 12.71
CA LYS A 508 -12.15 -13.25 12.46
C LYS A 508 -13.07 -14.04 13.35
N GLY A 509 -14.08 -13.37 13.89
CA GLY A 509 -15.09 -14.02 14.69
C GLY A 509 -16.14 -14.76 13.86
N PRO A 510 -17.32 -14.98 14.45
CA PRO A 510 -17.57 -14.86 15.90
C PRO A 510 -16.63 -15.78 16.69
N THR A 511 -16.57 -15.66 18.01
CA THR A 511 -15.88 -16.68 18.83
C THR A 511 -16.51 -18.06 18.61
N GLY A 512 -15.84 -19.14 19.04
CA GLY A 512 -16.38 -20.50 18.92
C GLY A 512 -17.74 -20.71 19.63
N ASP A 513 -18.09 -19.83 20.57
CA ASP A 513 -19.39 -19.81 21.27
C ASP A 513 -20.36 -18.70 20.77
N GLY A 514 -20.04 -18.01 19.67
CA GLY A 514 -20.94 -17.08 18.99
C GLY A 514 -20.91 -15.62 19.46
N ARG A 515 -19.98 -15.23 20.35
CA ARG A 515 -19.81 -13.82 20.76
C ARG A 515 -19.15 -13.00 19.66
N ASP A 516 -19.54 -11.73 19.58
CA ASP A 516 -18.97 -10.78 18.63
C ASP A 516 -17.51 -10.44 19.00
N LYS A 517 -16.56 -10.94 18.20
CA LYS A 517 -15.13 -10.63 18.25
C LYS A 517 -14.58 -10.53 16.81
N PRO A 518 -13.49 -9.79 16.54
CA PRO A 518 -12.82 -8.84 17.43
C PRO A 518 -13.77 -7.71 17.86
N ASP A 519 -13.44 -7.01 18.94
CA ASP A 519 -14.28 -5.90 19.42
C ASP A 519 -14.15 -4.69 18.49
N LEU A 520 -12.93 -4.38 18.03
CA LEU A 520 -12.66 -3.30 17.08
C LEU A 520 -11.36 -3.56 16.29
N LEU A 521 -11.08 -2.68 15.34
CA LEU A 521 -9.90 -2.74 14.47
C LEU A 521 -8.94 -1.59 14.71
N ALA A 522 -7.65 -1.86 14.50
CA ALA A 522 -6.61 -0.84 14.45
C ALA A 522 -5.54 -1.15 13.40
N PRO A 523 -4.72 -0.17 12.98
CA PRO A 523 -3.59 -0.40 12.08
C PRO A 523 -2.63 -1.49 12.58
N GLY A 524 -2.46 -2.56 11.79
CA GLY A 524 -1.54 -3.65 12.11
C GLY A 524 -0.63 -4.06 10.96
N GLU A 525 -0.77 -3.48 9.77
CA GLU A 525 0.10 -3.78 8.62
C GLU A 525 1.22 -2.77 8.43
N ARG A 526 2.45 -3.28 8.26
CA ARG A 526 3.66 -2.48 7.99
C ARG A 526 3.85 -1.37 9.02
N ILE A 527 3.64 -1.66 10.29
CA ILE A 527 3.77 -0.68 11.36
C ILE A 527 5.24 -0.49 11.68
N THR A 528 5.69 0.77 11.64
CA THR A 528 7.06 1.14 12.00
C THR A 528 7.14 1.42 13.49
N SER A 529 8.05 0.75 14.18
CA SER A 529 8.35 1.02 15.60
C SER A 529 9.80 0.62 15.93
N CYS A 530 10.17 0.77 17.20
CA CYS A 530 11.52 0.59 17.72
C CYS A 530 12.07 -0.81 17.40
N ALA A 531 13.33 -0.88 16.98
CA ALA A 531 14.05 -2.13 16.78
C ALA A 531 14.92 -2.47 18.01
N ALA A 532 14.89 -3.73 18.43
CA ALA A 532 15.76 -4.30 19.46
C ALA A 532 16.02 -5.78 19.18
N GLY A 533 16.98 -6.41 19.88
CA GLY A 533 17.26 -7.85 19.76
C GLY A 533 17.41 -8.33 18.32
N ALA A 534 16.78 -9.46 17.98
CA ALA A 534 16.79 -10.03 16.63
C ALA A 534 16.26 -9.05 15.56
N ASN A 535 15.29 -8.20 15.91
CA ASN A 535 14.81 -7.14 15.00
C ASN A 535 15.87 -6.09 14.72
N LEU A 536 16.72 -5.73 15.69
CA LEU A 536 17.85 -4.85 15.47
C LEU A 536 18.97 -5.56 14.70
N ASP A 537 19.30 -6.79 15.07
CA ASP A 537 20.29 -7.63 14.39
C ASP A 537 20.02 -7.76 12.90
N ALA A 538 18.76 -7.92 12.50
CA ALA A 538 18.35 -7.99 11.11
C ALA A 538 18.50 -6.65 10.35
N VAL A 539 18.74 -5.54 11.03
CA VAL A 539 19.02 -4.22 10.43
C VAL A 539 20.51 -3.91 10.42
N VAL A 540 21.22 -4.08 11.54
CA VAL A 540 22.63 -3.65 11.69
C VAL A 540 23.66 -4.78 11.54
N GLY A 541 23.20 -6.03 11.51
CA GLY A 541 24.01 -7.25 11.51
C GLY A 541 24.05 -7.90 12.89
N ALA A 542 23.98 -9.24 12.93
CA ALA A 542 23.86 -10.00 14.16
C ALA A 542 24.96 -9.70 15.19
N GLY A 543 24.56 -9.47 16.44
CA GLY A 543 25.46 -9.20 17.57
C GLY A 543 26.06 -7.80 17.56
N ARG A 544 25.50 -6.86 16.78
CA ARG A 544 25.92 -5.46 16.73
C ARG A 544 24.90 -4.57 17.42
N GLU A 545 25.37 -3.61 18.19
CA GLU A 545 24.52 -2.58 18.77
C GLU A 545 24.25 -1.46 17.75
N ALA A 546 23.10 -0.80 17.91
CA ALA A 546 22.83 0.43 17.19
C ALA A 546 23.85 1.49 17.61
N PRO A 547 24.37 2.31 16.67
CA PRO A 547 25.20 3.46 17.04
C PRO A 547 24.47 4.33 18.07
N ALA A 548 25.16 4.77 19.13
CA ALA A 548 24.54 5.53 20.22
C ALA A 548 23.91 6.86 19.76
N ASP A 549 24.37 7.40 18.64
CA ASP A 549 23.85 8.59 17.95
C ASP A 549 22.68 8.31 17.00
N ARG A 550 22.26 7.03 16.86
CA ARG A 550 21.20 6.62 15.94
C ARG A 550 20.11 5.77 16.59
N ALA A 551 18.88 6.26 16.53
CA ALA A 551 17.71 5.48 16.91
C ALA A 551 17.23 4.61 15.73
N VAL A 552 17.04 3.30 15.93
CA VAL A 552 16.76 2.34 14.86
C VAL A 552 15.31 1.86 14.89
N TYR A 553 14.66 1.85 13.73
CA TYR A 553 13.26 1.47 13.58
C TYR A 553 13.06 0.45 12.44
N VAL A 554 12.07 -0.42 12.62
CA VAL A 554 11.73 -1.52 11.72
C VAL A 554 10.22 -1.61 11.48
N GLU A 555 9.83 -2.08 10.29
CA GLU A 555 8.45 -2.43 9.97
C GLU A 555 8.11 -3.86 10.35
N ASP A 556 6.98 -4.03 11.05
CA ASP A 556 6.40 -5.34 11.37
C ASP A 556 4.90 -5.38 11.02
N THR A 557 4.32 -6.58 10.93
CA THR A 557 2.91 -6.79 10.53
C THR A 557 2.24 -7.86 11.38
N GLY A 558 1.10 -7.53 11.97
CA GLY A 558 0.30 -8.47 12.73
C GLY A 558 -0.77 -7.78 13.59
N THR A 559 -1.71 -8.57 14.13
CA THR A 559 -2.62 -8.05 15.17
C THR A 559 -1.86 -7.63 16.44
N SER A 560 -0.66 -8.16 16.64
CA SER A 560 0.30 -7.74 17.66
C SER A 560 0.75 -6.29 17.54
N MET A 561 0.65 -5.69 16.34
CA MET A 561 0.88 -4.25 16.15
C MET A 561 -0.42 -3.46 16.23
N ALA A 562 -1.58 -4.06 16.00
CA ALA A 562 -2.87 -3.40 16.13
C ALA A 562 -3.29 -3.18 17.61
N ALA A 563 -3.14 -4.19 18.45
CA ALA A 563 -3.43 -4.10 19.90
C ALA A 563 -2.75 -2.92 20.61
N PRO A 564 -1.43 -2.66 20.43
CA PRO A 564 -0.79 -1.52 21.09
C PRO A 564 -1.27 -0.15 20.61
N HIS A 565 -1.85 -0.02 19.41
CA HIS A 565 -2.51 1.24 19.01
C HIS A 565 -3.70 1.54 19.91
N VAL A 566 -4.53 0.53 20.20
CA VAL A 566 -5.68 0.67 21.10
C VAL A 566 -5.20 0.91 22.53
N SER A 567 -4.20 0.17 23.00
CA SER A 567 -3.59 0.38 24.31
C SER A 567 -3.12 1.82 24.53
N GLY A 568 -2.36 2.37 23.59
CA GLY A 568 -1.89 3.74 23.71
C GLY A 568 -3.01 4.77 23.50
N ALA A 569 -4.02 4.49 22.67
CA ALA A 569 -5.20 5.36 22.56
C ALA A 569 -6.02 5.40 23.85
N VAL A 570 -6.19 4.26 24.53
CA VAL A 570 -6.81 4.20 25.86
C VAL A 570 -5.97 4.98 26.87
N ALA A 571 -4.65 4.79 26.89
CA ALA A 571 -3.77 5.54 27.78
C ALA A 571 -3.86 7.06 27.54
N ALA A 572 -3.95 7.48 26.29
CA ALA A 572 -4.15 8.87 25.91
C ALA A 572 -5.51 9.40 26.41
N LEU A 573 -6.60 8.65 26.23
CA LEU A 573 -7.93 9.00 26.76
C LEU A 573 -7.90 9.15 28.29
N LEU A 574 -7.39 8.15 29.01
CA LEU A 574 -7.32 8.16 30.48
C LEU A 574 -6.44 9.28 31.03
N SER A 575 -5.47 9.76 30.25
CA SER A 575 -4.63 10.90 30.68
C SER A 575 -5.42 12.20 30.79
N VAL A 576 -6.49 12.34 30.00
CA VAL A 576 -7.41 13.50 29.97
C VAL A 576 -8.67 13.25 30.79
N ARG A 577 -9.24 12.04 30.71
CA ARG A 577 -10.48 11.61 31.38
C ARG A 577 -10.15 10.61 32.50
N ARG A 578 -9.65 11.14 33.61
CA ARG A 578 -9.16 10.37 34.77
C ARG A 578 -10.27 9.62 35.51
N GLU A 579 -11.49 10.12 35.41
CA GLU A 579 -12.70 9.55 36.02
C GLU A 579 -13.00 8.12 35.53
N PHE A 580 -12.45 7.70 34.39
CA PHE A 580 -12.63 6.34 33.86
C PHE A 580 -11.52 5.36 34.30
N ILE A 581 -10.54 5.80 35.09
CA ILE A 581 -9.55 4.90 35.69
C ILE A 581 -10.28 3.96 36.65
N GLY A 582 -10.10 2.65 36.46
CA GLY A 582 -10.82 1.63 37.23
C GLY A 582 -12.16 1.20 36.60
N GLU A 583 -12.61 1.83 35.50
CA GLU A 583 -13.86 1.48 34.79
C GLU A 583 -13.59 0.86 33.40
N PRO A 584 -12.90 -0.29 33.29
CA PRO A 584 -12.43 -0.81 32.00
C PRO A 584 -13.57 -1.18 31.03
N GLU A 585 -14.72 -1.64 31.54
CA GLU A 585 -15.90 -1.92 30.71
C GLU A 585 -16.48 -0.65 30.08
N ARG A 586 -16.43 0.48 30.81
CA ARG A 586 -16.89 1.77 30.29
C ARG A 586 -15.91 2.32 29.27
N VAL A 587 -14.61 2.21 29.53
CA VAL A 587 -13.56 2.52 28.56
C VAL A 587 -13.76 1.71 27.28
N LYS A 588 -13.96 0.39 27.39
CA LYS A 588 -14.26 -0.48 26.26
C LYS A 588 -15.47 0.05 25.48
N ARG A 589 -16.58 0.35 26.15
CA ARG A 589 -17.79 0.89 25.51
C ARG A 589 -17.53 2.20 24.76
N ILE A 590 -16.81 3.16 25.35
CA ILE A 590 -16.46 4.43 24.69
C ILE A 590 -15.74 4.19 23.35
N PHE A 591 -14.76 3.28 23.34
CA PHE A 591 -14.01 2.95 22.13
C PHE A 591 -14.83 2.19 21.09
N LEU A 592 -15.80 1.37 21.50
CA LEU A 592 -16.71 0.70 20.58
C LEU A 592 -17.72 1.67 19.97
N ASP A 593 -18.32 2.54 20.77
CA ASP A 593 -19.33 3.49 20.31
C ASP A 593 -18.74 4.61 19.44
N SER A 594 -17.43 4.88 19.56
CA SER A 594 -16.71 5.89 18.78
C SER A 594 -16.09 5.37 17.48
N ALA A 595 -15.99 4.06 17.30
CA ALA A 595 -15.32 3.44 16.16
C ALA A 595 -15.97 3.80 14.81
N ILE A 596 -15.16 3.85 13.76
CA ILE A 596 -15.61 4.14 12.40
C ILE A 596 -15.95 2.84 11.67
N ASP A 597 -17.21 2.66 11.31
CA ASP A 597 -17.65 1.55 10.47
C ASP A 597 -16.93 1.55 9.10
N LEU A 598 -16.34 0.41 8.73
CA LEU A 598 -15.69 0.20 7.42
C LEU A 598 -16.61 -0.48 6.40
N GLY A 599 -17.90 -0.68 6.72
CA GLY A 599 -18.89 -1.32 5.87
C GLY A 599 -18.64 -2.83 5.69
N ARG A 600 -18.05 -3.48 6.70
CA ARG A 600 -17.75 -4.91 6.69
C ARG A 600 -18.66 -5.68 7.66
N ARG A 601 -18.67 -7.00 7.57
CA ARG A 601 -19.43 -7.80 8.55
C ARG A 601 -18.86 -7.63 9.95
N ARG A 602 -19.73 -7.67 10.97
CA ARG A 602 -19.35 -7.44 12.38
C ARG A 602 -18.31 -8.42 12.90
N ASP A 603 -18.36 -9.67 12.47
CA ASP A 603 -17.36 -10.69 12.80
C ASP A 603 -15.97 -10.44 12.20
N PHE A 604 -15.86 -9.53 11.22
CA PHE A 604 -14.58 -9.13 10.64
C PHE A 604 -14.06 -7.84 11.27
N GLN A 605 -14.94 -6.84 11.48
CA GLN A 605 -14.53 -5.50 11.90
C GLN A 605 -14.86 -5.12 13.35
N GLY A 606 -15.63 -5.94 14.06
CA GLY A 606 -16.20 -5.54 15.34
C GLY A 606 -17.06 -4.28 15.19
N ALA A 607 -16.81 -3.28 16.03
CA ALA A 607 -17.43 -1.95 15.96
C ALA A 607 -16.85 -1.05 14.85
N GLY A 608 -15.73 -1.44 14.23
CA GLY A 608 -15.05 -0.67 13.18
C GLY A 608 -13.64 -0.24 13.57
N LEU A 609 -13.10 0.74 12.85
CA LEU A 609 -11.75 1.27 13.05
C LEU A 609 -11.67 2.24 14.23
N LEU A 610 -10.64 2.08 15.06
CA LEU A 610 -10.28 2.98 16.14
C LEU A 610 -10.20 4.46 15.70
N ASP A 611 -10.86 5.34 16.44
CA ASP A 611 -10.75 6.79 16.30
C ASP A 611 -10.66 7.46 17.68
N LEU A 612 -9.45 7.93 18.04
CA LEU A 612 -9.22 8.54 19.35
C LEU A 612 -9.91 9.90 19.51
N MET A 613 -10.06 10.68 18.42
CA MET A 613 -10.72 11.98 18.49
C MET A 613 -12.20 11.82 18.78
N ARG A 614 -12.88 10.88 18.12
CA ARG A 614 -14.28 10.56 18.41
C ARG A 614 -14.44 10.02 19.83
N ALA A 615 -13.52 9.15 20.28
CA ALA A 615 -13.54 8.64 21.64
C ALA A 615 -13.47 9.75 22.70
N LEU A 616 -12.65 10.78 22.48
CA LEU A 616 -12.53 11.96 23.37
C LEU A 616 -13.74 12.90 23.31
N GLN A 617 -14.47 12.93 22.18
CA GLN A 617 -15.62 13.83 21.98
C GLN A 617 -16.94 13.26 22.50
N ILE A 618 -17.07 11.94 22.60
CA ILE A 618 -18.28 11.28 23.09
C ILE A 618 -18.44 11.41 24.62
N VAL A 619 -17.37 11.76 25.34
CA VAL A 619 -17.31 11.81 26.81
C VAL A 619 -17.18 13.19 27.41
#